data_AF-Q6NK17-F1
#
_entry.id   AF-Q6NK17-F1
#
_cell.length_a   1.000
_cell.length_b   1.000
_cell.length_c   1.000
_cell.angle_alpha   90.00
_cell.angle_beta   90.00
_cell.angle_gamma   90.00
#
_symmetry.space_group_name_H-M   'P 1'
#
loop_
_entity.id
_entity.type
_entity.pdbx_description
1 polymer ?
#
loop_
_entity_poly.entity_id
_entity_poly.type
_entity_poly.pdbx_seq_one_letter_code
_entity_poly.pdbx_strand_id
1 'polypeptide(L)'
;MPIEHLPPRVQPTARRVRAFLMTDSTALLLLAVVQAAMGLYYLPGVLGDPLRWQRPVESIMPIIAWAWVHLAVGGLCAVAAVTDRWHVDIVALALATGLNLSWAFSLLAASVEHNQSVLWLVGVLILAMTVSLMWAVWRGKRGDIPFAKEGGAA
;
A
#
# COMPACT_ATOMS: atom_id res chain seq x y z
N MET A 1 -16.68 -17.55 -9.76
CA MET A 1 -16.42 -19.01 -9.85
C MET A 1 -17.27 -19.73 -8.81
N PRO A 2 -17.99 -20.80 -9.16
CA PRO A 2 -18.70 -21.60 -8.17
C PRO A 2 -17.66 -22.38 -7.36
N ILE A 3 -17.45 -21.97 -6.10
CA ILE A 3 -16.56 -22.68 -5.15
C ILE A 3 -17.10 -24.11 -4.88
N GLU A 4 -18.36 -24.34 -5.21
CA GLU A 4 -19.10 -25.61 -5.10
C GLU A 4 -18.48 -26.77 -5.88
N HIS A 5 -17.75 -26.49 -6.96
CA HIS A 5 -17.10 -27.53 -7.78
C HIS A 5 -15.72 -27.96 -7.26
N LEU A 6 -15.20 -27.31 -6.22
CA LEU A 6 -13.92 -27.67 -5.63
C LEU A 6 -14.07 -28.88 -4.69
N PRO A 7 -13.02 -29.70 -4.49
CA PRO A 7 -13.03 -30.80 -3.53
C PRO A 7 -13.48 -30.33 -2.14
N PRO A 8 -14.32 -31.09 -1.41
CA PRO A 8 -14.91 -30.65 -0.13
C PRO A 8 -13.89 -30.17 0.90
N ARG A 9 -12.66 -30.73 0.86
CA ARG A 9 -11.55 -30.36 1.75
C ARG A 9 -10.99 -28.96 1.50
N VAL A 10 -11.05 -28.45 0.26
CA VAL A 10 -10.47 -27.14 -0.10
C VAL A 10 -11.51 -26.02 -0.17
N GLN A 11 -12.81 -26.35 -0.23
CA GLN A 11 -13.91 -25.39 -0.17
C GLN A 11 -13.84 -24.41 1.01
N PRO A 12 -13.58 -24.83 2.27
CA PRO A 12 -13.51 -23.88 3.39
C PRO A 12 -12.37 -22.88 3.22
N THR A 13 -11.20 -23.34 2.76
CA THR A 13 -10.04 -22.47 2.48
C THR A 13 -10.34 -21.53 1.32
N ALA A 14 -10.96 -22.01 0.23
CA ALA A 14 -11.34 -21.20 -0.91
C ALA A 14 -12.33 -20.08 -0.53
N ARG A 15 -13.29 -20.37 0.37
CA ARG A 15 -14.21 -19.35 0.90
C ARG A 15 -13.48 -18.31 1.74
N ARG A 16 -12.53 -18.71 2.58
CA ARG A 16 -11.70 -17.78 3.39
C ARG A 16 -10.84 -16.88 2.51
N VAL A 17 -10.17 -17.45 1.51
CA VAL A 17 -9.37 -16.68 0.54
C VAL A 17 -10.26 -15.71 -0.23
N ARG A 18 -11.44 -16.13 -0.69
CA ARG A 18 -12.37 -15.23 -1.37
C ARG A 18 -12.84 -14.10 -0.45
N ALA A 19 -13.19 -14.39 0.80
CA ALA A 19 -13.59 -13.36 1.76
C ALA A 19 -12.45 -12.36 1.99
N PHE A 20 -11.23 -12.86 2.18
CA PHE A 20 -10.02 -12.05 2.32
C PHE A 20 -9.78 -11.13 1.10
N LEU A 21 -9.84 -11.68 -0.11
CA LEU A 21 -9.65 -10.93 -1.36
C LEU A 21 -10.74 -9.90 -1.64
N MET A 22 -11.92 -10.04 -1.03
CA MET A 22 -13.02 -9.08 -1.12
C MET A 22 -12.90 -7.93 -0.11
N THR A 23 -11.89 -7.93 0.75
CA THR A 23 -11.60 -6.85 1.69
C THR A 23 -10.40 -6.00 1.23
N ASP A 24 -10.16 -4.89 1.93
CA ASP A 24 -9.00 -4.02 1.74
C ASP A 24 -7.65 -4.70 2.08
N SER A 25 -7.67 -5.93 2.62
CA SER A 25 -6.48 -6.70 2.98
C SER A 25 -5.52 -6.89 1.80
N THR A 26 -6.03 -7.02 0.58
CA THR A 26 -5.19 -7.12 -0.62
C THR A 26 -4.41 -5.84 -0.89
N ALA A 27 -5.03 -4.67 -0.69
CA ALA A 27 -4.35 -3.38 -0.85
C ALA A 27 -3.27 -3.20 0.22
N LEU A 28 -3.55 -3.60 1.46
CA LEU A 28 -2.59 -3.58 2.56
C LEU A 28 -1.41 -4.52 2.30
N LEU A 29 -1.63 -5.72 1.77
CA LEU A 29 -0.53 -6.62 1.38
C LEU A 29 0.34 -6.03 0.26
N LEU A 30 -0.27 -5.42 -0.76
CA LEU A 30 0.49 -4.76 -1.82
C LEU A 30 1.34 -3.61 -1.26
N LEU A 31 0.77 -2.80 -0.36
CA LEU A 31 1.53 -1.75 0.33
C LEU A 31 2.64 -2.35 1.18
N ALA A 32 2.41 -3.45 1.89
CA ALA A 32 3.43 -4.13 2.68
C ALA A 32 4.62 -4.56 1.80
N VAL A 33 4.35 -5.14 0.63
CA VAL A 33 5.39 -5.56 -0.33
C VAL A 33 6.16 -4.36 -0.86
N VAL A 34 5.46 -3.30 -1.27
CA VAL A 34 6.10 -2.06 -1.75
C VAL A 34 7.01 -1.48 -0.67
N GLN A 35 6.50 -1.31 0.55
CA GLN A 35 7.29 -0.72 1.63
C GLN A 35 8.46 -1.62 2.06
N ALA A 36 8.31 -2.94 2.03
CA ALA A 36 9.42 -3.85 2.26
C ALA A 36 10.51 -3.70 1.19
N ALA A 37 10.13 -3.62 -0.09
CA ALA A 37 11.08 -3.39 -1.19
C ALA A 37 11.82 -2.04 -1.03
N MET A 38 11.11 -0.98 -0.62
CA MET A 38 11.71 0.33 -0.35
C MET A 38 12.67 0.30 0.86
N GLY A 39 12.31 -0.41 1.93
CA GLY A 39 13.18 -0.57 3.10
C GLY A 39 14.46 -1.34 2.76
N LEU A 40 14.35 -2.39 1.95
CA LEU A 40 15.48 -3.15 1.44
C LEU A 40 16.36 -2.33 0.50
N TYR A 41 15.77 -1.45 -0.32
CA TYR A 41 16.52 -0.53 -1.18
C TYR A 41 17.44 0.40 -0.38
N TYR A 42 17.01 0.84 0.80
CA TYR A 42 17.83 1.71 1.65
C TYR A 42 18.87 0.98 2.51
N LEU A 43 18.83 -0.34 2.59
CA LEU A 43 19.81 -1.11 3.36
C LEU A 43 21.15 -1.17 2.59
N PRO A 44 22.27 -0.80 3.23
CA PRO A 44 23.58 -0.84 2.58
C PRO A 44 23.92 -2.28 2.17
N GLY A 45 24.36 -2.43 0.92
CA GLY A 45 24.80 -3.72 0.36
C GLY A 45 23.72 -4.58 -0.30
N VAL A 46 22.45 -4.15 -0.34
CA VAL A 46 21.37 -4.92 -0.98
C VAL A 46 21.22 -4.58 -2.46
N LEU A 47 21.00 -3.31 -2.82
CA LEU A 47 20.75 -2.91 -4.21
C LEU A 47 21.76 -1.88 -4.77
N GLY A 48 22.76 -1.50 -3.97
CA GLY A 48 23.64 -0.37 -4.31
C GLY A 48 22.87 0.95 -4.28
N ASP A 49 23.59 2.07 -4.32
CA ASP A 49 23.02 3.40 -4.12
C ASP A 49 23.07 4.22 -5.42
N PRO A 50 22.13 4.02 -6.37
CA PRO A 50 22.18 4.67 -7.67
C PRO A 50 21.69 6.14 -7.67
N LEU A 51 21.11 6.64 -6.57
CA LEU A 51 20.43 7.95 -6.52
C LEU A 51 20.87 8.82 -5.34
N ARG A 52 22.11 8.62 -4.85
CA ARG A 52 22.74 9.47 -3.83
C ARG A 52 22.39 10.95 -4.05
N TRP A 53 21.58 11.50 -3.14
CA TRP A 53 21.35 12.95 -2.95
C TRP A 53 20.30 13.67 -3.81
N GLN A 54 19.36 13.00 -4.48
CA GLN A 54 18.36 13.70 -5.32
C GLN A 54 16.93 13.73 -4.76
N ARG A 55 16.74 13.48 -3.46
CA ARG A 55 15.41 13.51 -2.82
C ARG A 55 15.41 14.42 -1.59
N PRO A 56 14.82 15.64 -1.67
CA PRO A 56 14.70 16.56 -0.54
C PRO A 56 14.18 15.93 0.75
N VAL A 57 13.23 15.00 0.68
CA VAL A 57 12.69 14.30 1.86
C VAL A 57 13.74 13.47 2.59
N GLU A 58 14.75 12.94 1.88
CA GLU A 58 15.83 12.15 2.47
C GLU A 58 16.77 13.01 3.33
N SER A 59 16.73 14.34 3.22
CA SER A 59 17.53 15.25 4.04
C SER A 59 17.07 15.32 5.50
N ILE A 60 15.86 14.86 5.82
CA ILE A 60 15.25 14.97 7.15
C ILE A 60 15.92 14.03 8.16
N MET A 61 16.35 12.84 7.73
CA MET A 61 16.96 11.85 8.61
C MET A 61 17.90 10.90 7.85
N PRO A 62 18.81 10.19 8.55
CA PRO A 62 19.75 9.26 7.91
C PRO A 62 19.06 8.19 7.07
N ILE A 63 19.68 7.77 5.96
CA ILE A 63 19.15 6.76 5.03
C ILE A 63 18.76 5.45 5.73
N ILE A 64 19.56 5.02 6.73
CA ILE A 64 19.24 3.82 7.51
C ILE A 64 17.96 3.97 8.34
N ALA A 65 17.64 5.19 8.80
CA ALA A 65 16.39 5.46 9.51
C ALA A 65 15.20 5.36 8.55
N TRP A 66 15.34 5.84 7.30
CA TRP A 66 14.34 5.64 6.26
C TRP A 66 14.10 4.15 5.96
N ALA A 67 15.16 3.33 5.90
CA ALA A 67 15.01 1.88 5.75
C ALA A 67 14.07 1.30 6.83
N TRP A 68 14.31 1.65 8.09
CA TRP A 68 13.49 1.19 9.21
C TRP A 68 12.06 1.73 9.18
N VAL A 69 11.83 2.98 8.75
CA VAL A 69 10.48 3.54 8.58
C VAL A 69 9.69 2.74 7.56
N HIS A 70 10.27 2.47 6.39
CA HIS A 70 9.63 1.67 5.35
C HIS A 70 9.36 0.24 5.83
N LEU A 71 10.31 -0.41 6.50
CA LEU A 71 10.11 -1.75 7.06
C LEU A 71 9.03 -1.78 8.15
N ALA A 72 8.98 -0.78 9.02
CA ALA A 72 7.98 -0.68 10.08
C ALA A 72 6.57 -0.46 9.52
N VAL A 73 6.42 0.45 8.55
CA VAL A 73 5.14 0.68 7.87
C VAL A 73 4.73 -0.55 7.07
N GLY A 74 5.66 -1.22 6.39
CA GLY A 74 5.40 -2.47 5.69
C GLY A 74 4.94 -3.59 6.62
N GLY A 75 5.59 -3.75 7.77
CA GLY A 75 5.19 -4.68 8.83
C GLY A 75 3.80 -4.36 9.38
N LEU A 76 3.51 -3.07 9.62
CA LEU A 76 2.18 -2.63 10.04
C LEU A 76 1.11 -2.97 9.01
N CYS A 77 1.37 -2.74 7.71
CA CYS A 77 0.45 -3.12 6.64
C CYS A 77 0.25 -4.65 6.57
N ALA A 78 1.30 -5.44 6.76
CA ALA A 78 1.20 -6.90 6.77
C ALA A 78 0.38 -7.41 7.96
N VAL A 79 0.57 -6.84 9.15
CA VAL A 79 -0.22 -7.17 10.35
C VAL A 79 -1.67 -6.75 10.16
N ALA A 80 -1.91 -5.51 9.70
CA ALA A 80 -3.25 -4.99 9.42
C ALA A 80 -4.00 -5.91 8.44
N ALA A 81 -3.33 -6.33 7.36
CA ALA A 81 -3.94 -7.23 6.38
C ALA A 81 -4.44 -8.56 6.96
N VAL A 82 -3.87 -9.05 8.07
CA VAL A 82 -4.27 -10.32 8.70
C VAL A 82 -5.10 -10.14 9.97
N THR A 83 -5.33 -8.90 10.43
CA THR A 83 -6.16 -8.62 11.59
C THR A 83 -7.46 -7.92 11.21
N ASP A 84 -8.60 -8.42 11.70
CA ASP A 84 -9.92 -7.79 11.49
C ASP A 84 -10.13 -6.53 12.36
N ARG A 85 -9.16 -5.60 12.39
CA ARG A 85 -9.21 -4.38 13.19
C ARG A 85 -9.23 -3.13 12.30
N TRP A 86 -10.44 -2.66 12.03
CA TRP A 86 -10.70 -1.51 11.15
C TRP A 86 -9.86 -0.25 11.44
N HIS A 87 -9.56 0.04 12.71
CA HIS A 87 -8.72 1.18 13.08
C HIS A 87 -7.27 1.02 12.60
N VAL A 88 -6.72 -0.20 12.72
CA VAL A 88 -5.34 -0.51 12.32
C VAL A 88 -5.21 -0.41 10.81
N ASP A 89 -6.21 -0.85 10.06
CA ASP A 89 -6.24 -0.76 8.59
C ASP A 89 -6.20 0.69 8.11
N ILE A 90 -6.99 1.57 8.72
CA ILE A 90 -7.01 2.99 8.37
C ILE A 90 -5.65 3.64 8.65
N VAL A 91 -5.05 3.35 9.82
CA VAL A 91 -3.75 3.91 10.18
C VAL A 91 -2.66 3.38 9.24
N ALA A 92 -2.64 2.07 8.97
CA ALA A 92 -1.68 1.45 8.06
C ALA A 92 -1.78 2.03 6.64
N LEU A 93 -3.00 2.14 6.12
CA LEU A 93 -3.27 2.73 4.81
C LEU A 93 -2.83 4.21 4.76
N ALA A 94 -3.20 5.00 5.78
CA ALA A 94 -2.87 6.42 5.84
C ALA A 94 -1.35 6.66 5.92
N LEU A 95 -0.63 5.88 6.73
CA LEU A 95 0.82 5.99 6.85
C LEU A 95 1.52 5.59 5.55
N ALA A 96 1.15 4.44 4.96
CA ALA A 96 1.78 3.97 3.74
C ALA A 96 1.51 4.88 2.54
N THR A 97 0.28 5.37 2.40
CA THR A 97 -0.07 6.32 1.33
C THR A 97 0.56 7.68 1.56
N GLY A 98 0.54 8.21 2.79
CA GLY A 98 1.20 9.46 3.14
C GLY A 98 2.70 9.43 2.86
N LEU A 99 3.36 8.30 3.17
CA LEU A 99 4.77 8.10 2.87
C LEU A 99 5.02 8.11 1.36
N ASN A 100 4.23 7.36 0.57
CA ASN A 100 4.36 7.38 -0.89
C ASN A 100 4.11 8.76 -1.51
N LEU A 101 3.13 9.51 -0.99
CA LEU A 101 2.85 10.88 -1.44
C LEU A 101 4.01 11.82 -1.12
N SER A 102 4.57 11.77 0.10
CA SER A 102 5.73 12.58 0.47
C SER A 102 6.91 12.35 -0.47
N TRP A 103 7.13 11.09 -0.87
CA TRP A 103 8.13 10.69 -1.85
C TRP A 103 7.85 11.21 -3.25
N ALA A 104 6.62 11.05 -3.74
CA ALA A 104 6.22 11.56 -5.05
C ALA A 104 6.44 13.07 -5.13
N PHE A 105 5.97 13.83 -4.14
CA PHE A 105 6.16 15.28 -4.10
C PHE A 105 7.62 15.69 -3.96
N SER A 106 8.41 14.94 -3.19
CA SER A 106 9.86 15.18 -3.09
C SER A 106 10.56 15.00 -4.44
N LEU A 107 10.20 13.99 -5.22
CA LEU A 107 10.78 13.75 -6.55
C LEU A 107 10.33 14.81 -7.56
N LEU A 108 9.06 15.24 -7.49
CA LEU A 108 8.55 16.33 -8.32
C LEU A 108 9.28 17.65 -8.01
N ALA A 109 9.49 17.98 -6.73
CA ALA A 109 10.26 19.15 -6.33
C ALA A 109 11.71 19.07 -6.83
N ALA A 110 12.38 17.93 -6.61
CA ALA A 110 13.74 17.69 -7.07
C ALA A 110 13.89 17.77 -8.60
N SER A 111 12.85 17.35 -9.34
CA SER A 111 12.85 17.43 -10.80
C SER A 111 12.93 18.86 -11.31
N VAL A 112 12.29 19.80 -10.60
CA VAL A 112 12.35 21.23 -10.92
C VAL A 112 13.69 21.82 -10.48
N GLU A 113 14.13 21.50 -9.27
CA GLU A 113 15.38 22.02 -8.69
C GLU A 113 16.62 21.59 -9.49
N HIS A 114 16.67 20.34 -9.92
CA HIS A 114 17.82 19.77 -10.64
C HIS A 114 17.61 19.68 -12.16
N ASN A 115 16.46 20.16 -12.67
CA ASN A 115 16.08 20.11 -14.08
C ASN A 115 16.20 18.70 -14.70
N GLN A 116 15.69 17.69 -13.99
CA GLN A 116 15.77 16.28 -14.39
C GLN A 116 14.39 15.69 -14.70
N SER A 117 14.15 15.43 -15.98
CA SER A 117 12.88 14.85 -16.47
C SER A 117 12.61 13.44 -15.94
N VAL A 118 13.66 12.66 -15.63
CA VAL A 118 13.51 11.32 -15.06
C VAL A 118 12.87 11.37 -13.67
N LEU A 119 13.29 12.31 -12.81
CA LEU A 119 12.70 12.48 -11.47
C LEU A 119 11.23 12.88 -11.56
N TRP A 120 10.89 13.73 -12.54
CA TRP A 120 9.50 14.11 -12.80
C TRP A 120 8.65 12.89 -13.18
N LEU A 121 9.12 12.09 -14.14
CA LEU A 121 8.40 10.90 -14.61
C LEU A 121 8.19 9.90 -13.46
N VAL A 122 9.23 9.60 -12.68
CA VAL A 122 9.14 8.67 -11.55
C VAL A 122 8.17 9.21 -10.48
N GLY A 123 8.25 10.51 -10.16
CA GLY A 123 7.33 11.16 -9.21
C GLY A 123 5.87 11.07 -9.65
N VAL A 124 5.57 11.35 -10.92
CA VAL A 124 4.22 11.23 -11.50
C VAL A 124 3.72 9.78 -11.46
N LEU A 125 4.56 8.79 -11.79
CA LEU A 125 4.18 7.38 -11.74
C LEU A 125 3.84 6.93 -10.33
N ILE A 126 4.64 7.30 -9.33
CA ILE A 126 4.36 7.00 -7.91
C ILE A 126 3.06 7.67 -7.48
N LEU A 127 2.84 8.94 -7.84
CA LEU A 127 1.61 9.66 -7.53
C LEU A 127 0.39 8.98 -8.14
N ALA A 128 0.45 8.65 -9.44
CA ALA A 128 -0.62 7.99 -10.16
C ALA A 128 -0.97 6.62 -9.56
N MET A 129 0.02 5.80 -9.23
CA MET A 129 -0.19 4.49 -8.58
C MET A 129 -0.81 4.66 -7.19
N THR A 130 -0.31 5.62 -6.40
CA THR A 130 -0.80 5.87 -5.03
C THR A 130 -2.26 6.33 -5.04
N VAL A 131 -2.60 7.31 -5.90
CA VAL A 131 -3.98 7.79 -6.07
C VAL A 131 -4.89 6.68 -6.60
N SER A 132 -4.42 5.87 -7.55
CA SER A 132 -5.19 4.73 -8.08
C SER A 132 -5.51 3.71 -7.01
N LEU A 133 -4.55 3.40 -6.13
CA LEU A 133 -4.76 2.50 -4.99
C LEU A 133 -5.77 3.09 -4.00
N MET A 134 -5.63 4.37 -3.62
CA MET A 134 -6.58 5.05 -2.75
C MET A 134 -7.99 5.04 -3.34
N TRP A 135 -8.11 5.31 -4.64
CA TRP A 135 -9.38 5.25 -5.36
C TRP A 135 -10.00 3.85 -5.33
N ALA A 136 -9.21 2.81 -5.58
CA ALA A 136 -9.67 1.42 -5.56
C ALA A 136 -10.20 1.01 -4.18
N VAL A 137 -9.47 1.34 -3.11
CA VAL A 137 -9.90 1.09 -1.71
C VAL A 137 -11.16 1.87 -1.38
N TRP A 138 -11.22 3.16 -1.75
CA TRP A 138 -12.39 4.00 -1.50
C TRP A 138 -13.65 3.49 -2.20
N ARG A 139 -13.52 3.03 -3.44
CA ARG A 139 -14.59 2.39 -4.21
C ARG A 139 -15.05 1.08 -3.57
N GLY A 140 -14.12 0.26 -3.07
CA GLY A 140 -14.42 -0.97 -2.34
C GLY A 140 -15.34 -0.70 -1.14
N LYS A 141 -15.00 0.29 -0.30
CA LYS A 141 -15.80 0.66 0.88
C LYS A 141 -17.20 1.20 0.56
N ARG A 142 -17.41 1.81 -0.63
CA ARG A 142 -18.73 2.27 -1.08
C ARG A 142 -19.59 1.16 -1.68
N GLY A 143 -19.00 0.01 -2.04
CA GLY A 143 -19.74 -1.16 -2.51
C GLY A 143 -20.52 -1.87 -1.40
N ASP A 144 -20.15 -1.65 -0.14
CA ASP A 144 -20.76 -2.21 1.07
C ASP A 144 -21.87 -1.34 1.66
N ILE A 145 -22.64 -0.59 0.85
CA ILE A 145 -23.89 0.01 1.34
C ILE A 145 -24.87 -1.15 1.51
N PRO A 146 -25.26 -1.55 2.74
CA PRO A 146 -26.34 -2.50 2.90
C PRO A 146 -27.57 -1.77 2.39
N PHE A 147 -28.18 -2.25 1.31
CA PHE A 147 -29.60 -1.97 1.11
C PHE A 147 -30.27 -2.44 2.40
N ALA A 148 -30.78 -1.47 3.17
CA ALA A 148 -31.48 -1.74 4.40
C ALA A 148 -32.47 -2.88 4.14
N LYS A 149 -32.53 -3.84 5.06
CA LYS A 149 -33.61 -4.82 5.13
C LYS A 149 -34.94 -4.08 4.98
N GLU A 150 -35.53 -4.10 3.79
CA GLU A 150 -36.97 -4.16 3.67
C GLU A 150 -37.36 -5.55 4.16
N GLY A 151 -37.66 -5.61 5.45
CA GLY A 151 -38.17 -6.80 6.10
C GLY A 151 -39.46 -7.21 5.43
N GLY A 152 -39.46 -8.40 4.84
CA GLY A 152 -40.68 -9.18 4.74
C GLY A 152 -41.14 -9.58 6.14
N ALA A 153 -42.43 -9.43 6.39
CA ALA A 153 -43.15 -10.17 7.41
C ALA A 153 -44.55 -10.50 6.89
N ALA A 154 -44.78 -11.81 6.73
CA ALA A 154 -46.04 -12.55 6.56
C ALA A 154 -46.90 -12.26 5.33
#